data_AF-A0A957MRJ8-F1
#
_entry.id   AF-A0A957MRJ8-F1
#
_cell.length_a   1.000
_cell.length_b   1.000
_cell.length_c   1.000
_cell.angle_alpha   90.00
_cell.angle_beta   90.00
_cell.angle_gamma   90.00
#
_symmetry.space_group_name_H-M   'P 1'
#
loop_
_entity.id
_entity.type
_entity.pdbx_description
1 polymer ?
#
loop_
_entity_poly.entity_id
_entity_poly.type
_entity_poly.pdbx_seq_one_letter_code
_entity_poly.pdbx_strand_id
1 'polypeptide(L)'
;MHVHLFHCTYSEDFMSPAKKVFAPAGFVVVACLFFGALLALGPVAPVYAQETTPNVAVITQTVDLATTTASITVPVTLTVDAESISSLTFQLDYDQTCIHIDDASSDVSGLPSGNGLANSVIDDPTNGLLAVSIWDANETRTALTSGYVAVIEFTLESLCRTNNADKNIVFSFSSNPAVTFGDTNGLSVAGASYSGTYTLDINQLPTDVAFSRNDANATENVSGSRSVGTLSATDPDGSDSHTFALATTCTGSWDNQGFGVSSNTLTTDR
;
A
#
# COMPACT_ATOMS: atom_id res chain seq x y z
N MET A 1 12.51 -8.80 5.41
CA MET A 1 12.93 -8.88 6.84
C MET A 1 14.04 -9.91 7.12
N HIS A 2 14.81 -9.78 8.22
CA HIS A 2 15.80 -10.78 8.68
C HIS A 2 15.18 -11.75 9.70
N VAL A 3 15.23 -13.05 9.42
CA VAL A 3 14.78 -14.11 10.34
C VAL A 3 16.01 -14.79 10.93
N HIS A 4 16.19 -14.66 12.25
CA HIS A 4 17.24 -15.38 12.98
C HIS A 4 16.74 -16.77 13.35
N LEU A 5 17.42 -17.80 12.83
CA LEU A 5 17.12 -19.18 13.19
C LEU A 5 17.95 -19.61 14.41
N PHE A 6 17.27 -20.34 15.29
CA PHE A 6 17.78 -21.08 16.45
C PHE A 6 17.93 -20.28 17.76
N HIS A 7 16.96 -20.48 18.66
CA HIS A 7 17.23 -20.37 20.10
C HIS A 7 18.15 -21.53 20.49
N CYS A 8 19.30 -21.22 21.09
CA CYS A 8 20.28 -22.22 21.55
C CYS A 8 19.82 -22.93 22.85
N THR A 9 18.56 -23.38 22.89
CA THR A 9 17.98 -24.15 23.99
C THR A 9 17.24 -25.36 23.44
N TYR A 10 17.31 -26.47 24.18
CA TYR A 10 16.57 -27.69 23.84
C TYR A 10 15.07 -27.41 23.94
N SER A 11 14.41 -27.25 22.80
CA SER A 11 12.95 -27.27 22.69
C SER A 11 12.57 -28.53 21.93
N GLU A 12 11.89 -29.46 22.60
CA GLU A 12 11.33 -30.66 21.96
C GLU A 12 10.24 -30.34 20.93
N ASP A 13 9.81 -29.08 20.83
CA ASP A 13 8.71 -28.67 19.95
C ASP A 13 9.09 -28.59 18.47
N PHE A 14 10.40 -28.47 18.14
CA PHE A 14 10.84 -28.35 16.73
C PHE A 14 11.14 -29.70 16.04
N MET A 15 11.04 -30.84 16.74
CA MET A 15 11.34 -32.17 16.17
C MET A 15 10.23 -33.22 16.34
N SER A 16 8.96 -32.82 16.51
CA SER A 16 7.85 -33.77 16.56
C SER A 16 7.10 -33.88 15.21
N PRO A 17 7.09 -35.06 14.54
CA PRO A 17 6.30 -35.29 13.35
C PRO A 17 4.88 -35.72 13.75
N ALA A 18 4.08 -34.84 14.36
CA ALA A 18 2.66 -35.13 14.58
C ALA A 18 1.81 -33.90 14.97
N LYS A 19 1.24 -33.22 13.99
CA LYS A 19 -0.13 -32.67 14.11
C LYS A 19 -0.94 -33.04 12.88
N LYS A 20 -1.66 -34.16 12.99
CA LYS A 20 -2.71 -34.56 12.05
C LYS A 20 -3.82 -33.51 12.09
N VAL A 21 -4.14 -32.92 10.95
CA VAL A 21 -5.49 -32.40 10.68
C VAL A 21 -5.98 -33.08 9.41
N PHE A 22 -7.17 -33.66 9.52
CA PHE A 22 -7.87 -34.44 8.49
C PHE A 22 -8.18 -33.61 7.24
N ALA A 23 -7.98 -34.20 6.06
CA ALA A 23 -8.59 -33.77 4.81
C ALA A 23 -10.00 -34.40 4.64
N PRO A 24 -10.83 -33.83 3.76
CA PRO A 24 -11.41 -34.69 2.73
C PRO A 24 -11.28 -34.13 1.30
N ALA A 25 -10.81 -35.04 0.43
CA ALA A 25 -11.18 -35.31 -0.96
C ALA A 25 -11.49 -34.16 -1.95
N GLY A 26 -10.57 -33.98 -2.90
CA GLY A 26 -10.79 -34.30 -4.32
C GLY A 26 -11.42 -33.24 -5.21
N PHE A 27 -10.62 -32.62 -6.09
CA PHE A 27 -11.12 -32.07 -7.35
C PHE A 27 -10.10 -32.22 -8.48
N VAL A 28 -10.60 -32.65 -9.64
CA VAL A 28 -9.87 -32.94 -10.88
C VAL A 28 -9.46 -31.64 -11.56
N VAL A 29 -8.17 -31.47 -11.86
CA VAL A 29 -7.67 -30.34 -12.65
C VAL A 29 -7.74 -30.70 -14.14
N VAL A 30 -8.62 -30.01 -14.87
CA VAL A 30 -8.61 -29.97 -16.34
C VAL A 30 -7.64 -28.88 -16.75
N ALA A 31 -6.59 -29.25 -17.48
CA ALA A 31 -5.65 -28.32 -18.10
C ALA A 31 -6.32 -27.59 -19.27
N CYS A 32 -6.62 -26.30 -19.11
CA CYS A 32 -6.96 -25.41 -20.21
C CYS A 32 -5.73 -24.61 -20.64
N LEU A 33 -5.27 -24.87 -21.87
CA LEU A 33 -4.29 -24.07 -22.60
C LEU A 33 -4.84 -22.65 -22.80
N PHE A 34 -4.29 -21.65 -22.11
CA PHE A 34 -4.53 -20.25 -22.42
C PHE A 34 -3.43 -19.71 -23.34
N PHE A 35 -3.86 -19.30 -24.53
CA PHE A 35 -3.08 -18.52 -25.49
C PHE A 35 -2.61 -17.22 -24.82
N GLY A 36 -1.30 -16.96 -24.87
CA GLY A 36 -0.70 -15.72 -24.41
C GLY A 36 -1.13 -14.55 -25.29
N ALA A 37 -1.97 -13.68 -24.74
CA ALA A 37 -2.09 -12.30 -25.20
C ALA A 37 -1.25 -11.43 -24.25
N LEU A 38 -0.11 -10.95 -24.75
CA LEU A 38 0.70 -9.92 -24.09
C LEU A 38 -0.09 -8.60 -24.15
N LEU A 39 -0.97 -8.39 -23.19
CA LEU A 39 -1.61 -7.09 -22.94
C LEU A 39 -0.54 -6.20 -22.32
N ALA A 40 -0.06 -5.23 -23.10
CA ALA A 40 0.74 -4.14 -22.57
C ALA A 40 -0.12 -3.38 -21.55
N LEU A 41 0.21 -3.52 -20.27
CA LEU A 41 -0.32 -2.69 -19.20
C LEU A 41 0.24 -1.27 -19.40
N GLY A 42 -0.46 -0.45 -20.17
CA GLY A 42 -0.36 1.00 -19.98
C GLY A 42 -0.77 1.35 -18.54
N PRO A 43 -0.41 2.54 -18.03
CA PRO A 43 -0.89 2.99 -16.73
C PRO A 43 -2.41 2.86 -16.72
N VAL A 44 -2.93 2.11 -15.75
CA VAL A 44 -4.38 1.95 -15.56
C VAL A 44 -4.90 3.36 -15.34
N ALA A 45 -5.71 3.87 -16.27
CA ALA A 45 -6.42 5.11 -16.06
C ALA A 45 -7.22 4.96 -14.75
N PRO A 46 -7.19 5.94 -13.84
CA PRO A 46 -7.91 5.83 -12.58
C PRO A 46 -9.37 5.44 -12.85
N VAL A 47 -9.88 4.50 -12.06
CA VAL A 47 -11.26 4.02 -12.19
C VAL A 47 -12.17 5.16 -11.74
N TYR A 48 -12.65 5.96 -12.69
CA TYR A 48 -13.70 6.92 -12.44
C TYR A 48 -15.05 6.20 -12.30
N ALA A 49 -15.88 6.64 -11.37
CA ALA A 49 -17.28 6.22 -11.34
C ALA A 49 -17.99 6.71 -12.62
N GLN A 50 -18.95 5.92 -13.07
CA GLN A 50 -19.69 6.05 -14.34
C GLN A 50 -19.89 7.50 -14.85
N GLU A 51 -19.26 7.79 -15.99
CA GLU A 51 -19.18 9.08 -16.71
C GLU A 51 -20.54 9.52 -17.33
N THR A 52 -21.39 10.22 -16.57
CA THR A 52 -22.48 11.02 -17.16
C THR A 52 -22.63 12.41 -16.53
N THR A 53 -21.80 12.74 -15.54
CA THR A 53 -21.82 14.01 -14.82
C THR A 53 -20.41 14.37 -14.33
N PRO A 54 -20.09 15.66 -14.22
CA PRO A 54 -18.86 16.12 -13.59
C PRO A 54 -18.68 15.52 -12.19
N ASN A 55 -17.46 15.15 -11.85
CA ASN A 55 -17.17 14.61 -10.52
C ASN A 55 -15.77 14.92 -10.02
N VAL A 56 -15.62 14.91 -8.69
CA VAL A 56 -14.33 14.96 -8.01
C VAL A 56 -14.10 13.66 -7.25
N ALA A 57 -12.88 13.14 -7.25
CA ALA A 57 -12.60 11.87 -6.60
C ALA A 57 -11.21 11.80 -5.97
N VAL A 58 -11.12 11.11 -4.84
CA VAL A 58 -9.89 10.52 -4.32
C VAL A 58 -9.92 9.04 -4.66
N ILE A 59 -8.90 8.55 -5.35
CA ILE A 59 -8.87 7.15 -5.82
C ILE A 59 -8.38 6.24 -4.69
N THR A 60 -9.14 5.19 -4.39
CA THR A 60 -8.74 4.17 -3.42
C THR A 60 -7.51 3.43 -3.93
N GLN A 61 -6.51 3.26 -3.06
CA GLN A 61 -5.27 2.57 -3.40
C GLN A 61 -4.64 1.90 -2.17
N THR A 62 -3.78 0.92 -2.42
CA THR A 62 -2.85 0.38 -1.42
C THR A 62 -1.50 1.06 -1.61
N VAL A 63 -0.86 1.45 -0.51
CA VAL A 63 0.46 2.07 -0.47
C VAL A 63 1.37 1.23 0.40
N ASP A 64 2.34 0.59 -0.22
CA ASP A 64 3.39 -0.16 0.47
C ASP A 64 4.31 0.84 1.20
N LEU A 65 4.27 0.84 2.54
CA LEU A 65 5.08 1.73 3.35
C LEU A 65 6.42 1.09 3.70
N ALA A 66 7.49 1.64 3.13
CA ALA A 66 8.82 1.42 3.68
C ALA A 66 8.90 1.98 5.12
N THR A 67 9.72 1.35 5.97
CA THR A 67 9.89 1.75 7.38
C THR A 67 10.38 3.20 7.57
N THR A 68 10.92 3.82 6.52
CA THR A 68 11.39 5.22 6.51
C THR A 68 10.38 6.20 5.92
N THR A 69 9.31 5.73 5.28
CA THR A 69 8.31 6.61 4.66
C THR A 69 7.67 7.48 5.73
N ALA A 70 7.69 8.80 5.52
CA ALA A 70 7.16 9.77 6.46
C ALA A 70 6.00 10.59 5.90
N SER A 71 5.73 10.49 4.60
CA SER A 71 4.60 11.14 3.94
C SER A 71 4.02 10.28 2.84
N ILE A 72 2.77 10.57 2.48
CA ILE A 72 2.08 10.03 1.30
C ILE A 72 1.52 11.19 0.48
N THR A 73 1.37 10.98 -0.83
CA THR A 73 0.77 11.95 -1.73
C THR A 73 -0.61 11.47 -2.18
N VAL A 74 -1.61 12.34 -2.07
CA VAL A 74 -3.01 12.06 -2.38
C VAL A 74 -3.48 13.03 -3.48
N PRO A 75 -3.55 12.58 -4.74
CA PRO A 75 -4.16 13.36 -5.80
C PRO A 75 -5.69 13.40 -5.68
N VAL A 76 -6.24 14.59 -5.86
CA VAL A 76 -7.67 14.83 -6.08
C VAL A 76 -7.90 15.01 -7.57
N THR A 77 -8.74 14.15 -8.13
CA THR A 77 -9.07 14.14 -9.56
C THR A 77 -10.37 14.88 -9.83
N LEU A 78 -10.44 15.59 -10.96
CA LEU A 78 -11.65 16.14 -11.55
C LEU A 78 -11.91 15.43 -12.89
N THR A 79 -13.16 15.10 -13.12
CA THR A 79 -13.70 14.72 -14.42
C THR A 79 -14.78 15.73 -14.79
N VAL A 80 -14.64 16.38 -15.96
CA VAL A 80 -15.60 17.41 -16.43
C VAL A 80 -16.67 16.88 -17.40
N ASP A 81 -16.49 15.68 -17.96
CA ASP A 81 -17.37 15.10 -19.00
C ASP A 81 -17.65 16.09 -20.16
N ALA A 82 -18.84 16.08 -20.77
CA ALA A 82 -19.27 17.01 -21.82
C ALA A 82 -19.58 18.43 -21.30
N GLU A 83 -19.54 18.67 -20.00
CA GLU A 83 -19.87 19.96 -19.38
C GLU A 83 -18.65 20.89 -19.34
N SER A 84 -18.90 22.19 -19.58
CA SER A 84 -17.84 23.21 -19.45
C SER A 84 -17.79 23.74 -18.03
N ILE A 85 -17.08 23.06 -17.12
CA ILE A 85 -16.92 23.49 -15.73
C ILE A 85 -15.87 24.61 -15.65
N SER A 86 -16.16 25.71 -14.95
CA SER A 86 -15.23 26.82 -14.71
C SER A 86 -14.98 27.11 -13.22
N SER A 87 -15.73 26.46 -12.32
CA SER A 87 -15.49 26.54 -10.89
C SER A 87 -15.76 25.21 -10.19
N LEU A 88 -14.97 24.93 -9.16
CA LEU A 88 -15.07 23.76 -8.29
C LEU A 88 -14.76 24.18 -6.85
N THR A 89 -15.63 23.82 -5.90
CA THR A 89 -15.33 23.94 -4.47
C THR A 89 -15.63 22.62 -3.78
N PHE A 90 -14.70 22.15 -2.96
CA PHE A 90 -14.85 20.96 -2.13
C PHE A 90 -14.18 21.14 -0.76
N GLN A 91 -14.61 20.32 0.20
CA GLN A 91 -13.91 20.12 1.46
C GLN A 91 -13.57 18.64 1.60
N LEU A 92 -12.34 18.36 2.01
CA LEU A 92 -11.83 17.02 2.21
C LEU A 92 -11.54 16.81 3.69
N ASP A 93 -12.29 15.90 4.31
CA ASP A 93 -12.09 15.41 5.67
C ASP A 93 -11.05 14.27 5.68
N TYR A 94 -10.17 14.26 6.67
CA TYR A 94 -9.17 13.24 6.93
C TYR A 94 -8.96 13.01 8.43
N ASP A 95 -8.41 11.86 8.81
CA ASP A 95 -8.11 11.55 10.22
C ASP A 95 -6.80 12.21 10.66
N GLN A 96 -6.94 13.35 11.33
CA GLN A 96 -5.82 14.16 11.83
C GLN A 96 -5.00 13.49 12.95
N THR A 97 -5.50 12.39 13.52
CA THR A 97 -4.72 11.62 14.53
C THR A 97 -3.63 10.76 13.89
N CYS A 98 -3.73 10.59 12.58
CA CYS A 98 -2.92 9.65 11.82
C CYS A 98 -2.07 10.35 10.75
N ILE A 99 -2.64 11.36 10.11
CA ILE A 99 -2.01 12.13 9.05
C ILE A 99 -2.27 13.62 9.25
N HIS A 100 -1.33 14.47 8.84
CA HIS A 100 -1.54 15.92 8.87
C HIS A 100 -0.92 16.59 7.66
N ILE A 101 -1.40 17.80 7.39
CA ILE A 101 -0.79 18.75 6.47
C ILE A 101 0.04 19.69 7.35
N ASP A 102 1.33 19.81 7.05
CA ASP A 102 2.27 20.61 7.86
C ASP A 102 2.19 22.09 7.46
N ASP A 103 2.25 22.34 6.17
CA ASP A 103 2.12 23.68 5.58
C ASP A 103 1.39 23.57 4.24
N ALA A 104 0.12 23.98 4.22
CA ALA A 104 -0.71 23.94 3.02
C ALA A 104 -0.11 24.70 1.83
N SER A 105 0.81 25.65 2.05
CA SER A 105 1.47 26.38 0.97
C SER A 105 2.57 25.59 0.25
N SER A 106 3.17 24.58 0.90
CA SER A 106 4.11 23.64 0.29
C SER A 106 3.47 22.30 -0.07
N ASP A 107 2.53 21.85 0.76
CA ASP A 107 2.03 20.48 0.73
C ASP A 107 0.84 20.32 -0.22
N VAL A 108 0.15 21.42 -0.56
CA VAL A 108 -0.92 21.42 -1.57
C VAL A 108 -0.40 22.01 -2.87
N SER A 109 -0.35 21.19 -3.91
CA SER A 109 0.16 21.57 -5.22
C SER A 109 -0.79 21.15 -6.35
N GLY A 110 -0.44 21.45 -7.61
CA GLY A 110 -1.23 21.05 -8.77
C GLY A 110 -2.57 21.79 -8.94
N LEU A 111 -2.83 22.83 -8.15
CA LEU A 111 -4.03 23.66 -8.25
C LEU A 111 -4.07 24.41 -9.59
N PRO A 112 -5.18 24.32 -10.36
CA PRO A 112 -5.36 25.12 -11.56
C PRO A 112 -5.18 26.62 -11.29
N SER A 113 -4.38 27.28 -12.11
CA SER A 113 -4.09 28.71 -12.01
C SER A 113 -3.74 29.32 -13.36
N GLY A 114 -3.90 30.64 -13.48
CA GLY A 114 -3.64 31.37 -14.73
C GLY A 114 -4.80 31.29 -15.72
N ASN A 115 -4.71 32.03 -16.83
CA ASN A 115 -5.81 32.16 -17.82
C ASN A 115 -7.17 32.57 -17.21
N GLY A 116 -7.16 33.33 -16.11
CA GLY A 116 -8.37 33.72 -15.38
C GLY A 116 -8.71 32.86 -14.17
N LEU A 117 -8.16 31.65 -14.10
CA LEU A 117 -8.34 30.76 -12.96
C LEU A 117 -7.56 31.26 -11.76
N ALA A 118 -8.27 31.38 -10.65
CA ALA A 118 -7.77 31.58 -9.31
C ALA A 118 -8.14 30.37 -8.45
N ASN A 119 -7.42 30.21 -7.34
CA ASN A 119 -7.71 29.19 -6.36
C ASN A 119 -7.49 29.73 -4.94
N SER A 120 -8.06 29.03 -3.98
CA SER A 120 -7.89 29.29 -2.55
C SER A 120 -7.88 27.96 -1.82
N VAL A 121 -6.95 27.85 -0.87
CA VAL A 121 -6.83 26.72 0.05
C VAL A 121 -7.02 27.27 1.46
N ILE A 122 -7.89 26.61 2.22
CA ILE A 122 -8.08 26.86 3.65
C ILE A 122 -7.85 25.53 4.34
N ASP A 123 -6.82 25.48 5.16
CA ASP A 123 -6.46 24.32 5.96
C ASP A 123 -6.93 24.50 7.41
N ASP A 124 -7.55 23.47 7.95
CA ASP A 124 -7.92 23.33 9.36
C ASP A 124 -7.38 21.99 9.88
N PRO A 125 -6.08 21.93 10.20
CA PRO A 125 -5.41 20.68 10.56
C PRO A 125 -5.86 20.17 11.94
N THR A 126 -6.47 21.03 12.76
CA THR A 126 -7.01 20.63 14.07
C THR A 126 -8.24 19.76 13.92
N ASN A 127 -9.08 20.05 12.93
CA ASN A 127 -10.30 19.30 12.65
C ASN A 127 -10.12 18.27 11.52
N GLY A 128 -8.95 18.19 10.90
CA GLY A 128 -8.68 17.27 9.81
C GLY A 128 -9.44 17.64 8.54
N LEU A 129 -9.47 18.93 8.20
CA LEU A 129 -10.28 19.45 7.10
C LEU A 129 -9.43 20.33 6.18
N LEU A 130 -9.49 20.05 4.87
CA LEU A 130 -8.83 20.84 3.84
C LEU A 130 -9.88 21.31 2.83
N ALA A 131 -10.11 22.62 2.75
CA ALA A 131 -11.07 23.22 1.84
C ALA A 131 -10.36 23.86 0.65
N VAL A 132 -10.80 23.52 -0.56
CA VAL A 132 -10.25 24.04 -1.82
C VAL A 132 -11.36 24.65 -2.64
N SER A 133 -11.08 25.84 -3.18
CA SER A 133 -11.93 26.49 -4.18
C SER A 133 -11.09 26.88 -5.38
N ILE A 134 -11.61 26.62 -6.58
CA ILE A 134 -11.02 26.98 -7.87
C ILE A 134 -12.12 27.67 -8.66
N TRP A 135 -11.83 28.83 -9.26
CA TRP A 135 -12.82 29.58 -10.03
C TRP A 135 -12.17 30.48 -11.08
N ASP A 136 -12.94 30.82 -12.12
CA ASP A 136 -12.63 31.95 -13.00
C ASP A 136 -13.56 33.13 -12.70
N ALA A 137 -12.97 34.29 -12.36
CA ALA A 137 -13.70 35.52 -12.04
C ALA A 137 -13.92 36.43 -13.27
N ASN A 138 -13.39 36.08 -14.43
CA ASN A 138 -13.53 36.88 -15.64
C ASN A 138 -14.93 36.75 -16.27
N GLU A 139 -15.27 37.74 -17.09
CA GLU A 139 -16.54 37.74 -17.86
C GLU A 139 -16.60 36.60 -18.88
N THR A 140 -15.44 36.24 -19.47
CA THR A 140 -15.28 35.02 -20.27
C THR A 140 -14.54 34.00 -19.43
N ARG A 141 -15.25 33.00 -18.94
CA ARG A 141 -14.69 31.98 -18.06
C ARG A 141 -13.99 30.88 -18.84
N THR A 142 -12.78 30.54 -18.43
CA THR A 142 -12.01 29.40 -18.93
C THR A 142 -12.54 28.11 -18.31
N ALA A 143 -12.77 27.09 -19.13
CA ALA A 143 -13.15 25.77 -18.65
C ALA A 143 -11.94 25.04 -18.03
N LEU A 144 -12.16 24.39 -16.89
CA LEU A 144 -11.29 23.38 -16.30
C LEU A 144 -11.24 22.14 -17.21
N THR A 145 -10.13 21.42 -17.12
CA THR A 145 -9.92 20.16 -17.83
C THR A 145 -9.90 18.99 -16.86
N SER A 146 -10.34 17.80 -17.30
CA SER A 146 -10.18 16.58 -16.50
C SER A 146 -8.71 16.34 -16.17
N GLY A 147 -8.43 15.84 -14.96
CA GLY A 147 -7.08 15.61 -14.46
C GLY A 147 -6.97 15.85 -12.96
N TYR A 148 -5.74 16.07 -12.47
CA TYR A 148 -5.53 16.45 -11.08
C TYR A 148 -5.86 17.93 -10.87
N VAL A 149 -6.66 18.21 -9.84
CA VAL A 149 -7.02 19.56 -9.41
C VAL A 149 -6.41 19.94 -8.07
N ALA A 150 -5.90 18.97 -7.32
CA ALA A 150 -5.01 19.16 -6.20
C ALA A 150 -4.14 17.90 -6.03
N VAL A 151 -2.92 18.08 -5.55
CA VAL A 151 -2.02 17.01 -5.15
C VAL A 151 -1.54 17.36 -3.76
N ILE A 152 -1.99 16.59 -2.77
CA ILE A 152 -1.81 16.91 -1.35
C ILE A 152 -0.79 15.95 -0.75
N GLU A 153 0.28 16.48 -0.18
CA GLU A 153 1.21 15.71 0.65
C GLU A 153 0.69 15.68 2.09
N PHE A 154 0.62 14.48 2.66
CA PHE A 154 0.26 14.26 4.06
C PHE A 154 1.43 13.64 4.79
N THR A 155 1.87 14.27 5.87
CA THR A 155 2.84 13.71 6.80
C THR A 155 2.17 12.63 7.67
N LEU A 156 2.83 11.49 7.83
CA LEU A 156 2.35 10.34 8.58
C LEU A 156 2.85 10.39 10.03
N GLU A 157 1.90 10.33 10.96
CA GLU A 157 2.22 10.19 12.38
C GLU A 157 2.91 8.87 12.68
N SER A 158 3.78 8.87 13.70
CA SER A 158 4.53 7.67 14.10
C SER A 158 3.61 6.50 14.48
N LEU A 159 2.46 6.78 15.11
CA LEU A 159 1.46 5.77 15.48
C LEU A 159 0.79 5.11 14.27
N CYS A 160 0.82 5.76 13.12
CA CYS A 160 0.30 5.23 11.86
C CYS A 160 1.33 4.47 11.04
N ARG A 161 2.54 4.29 11.57
CA ARG A 161 3.64 3.58 10.90
C ARG A 161 4.27 2.44 11.70
N THR A 162 3.90 2.26 12.98
CA THR A 162 4.72 1.46 13.92
C THR A 162 4.01 0.32 14.65
N ASN A 163 2.71 0.07 14.39
CA ASN A 163 1.94 -0.96 15.10
C ASN A 163 1.83 -2.30 14.35
N ASN A 164 2.64 -2.53 13.31
CA ASN A 164 2.72 -3.77 12.54
C ASN A 164 1.35 -4.28 12.07
N ALA A 165 0.46 -3.36 11.70
CA ALA A 165 -0.85 -3.68 11.17
C ALA A 165 -1.26 -2.60 10.17
N ASP A 166 -1.74 -3.03 9.02
CA ASP A 166 -2.21 -2.15 7.96
C ASP A 166 -3.20 -1.11 8.49
N LYS A 167 -3.13 0.08 7.89
CA LYS A 167 -3.98 1.22 8.26
C LYS A 167 -4.77 1.72 7.08
N ASN A 168 -6.08 1.81 7.25
CA ASN A 168 -6.94 2.46 6.28
C ASN A 168 -7.11 3.92 6.65
N ILE A 169 -6.69 4.81 5.75
CA ILE A 169 -6.89 6.24 5.84
C ILE A 169 -8.04 6.61 4.92
N VAL A 170 -9.12 7.13 5.49
CA VAL A 170 -10.29 7.52 4.72
C VAL A 170 -10.23 9.01 4.42
N PHE A 171 -10.40 9.37 3.16
CA PHE A 171 -10.52 10.74 2.69
C PHE A 171 -11.96 10.96 2.24
N SER A 172 -12.71 11.80 2.95
CA SER A 172 -14.14 12.00 2.69
C SER A 172 -14.42 13.39 2.17
N PHE A 173 -15.21 13.50 1.10
CA PHE A 173 -15.75 14.80 0.72
C PHE A 173 -16.92 15.18 1.64
N SER A 174 -16.90 16.38 2.19
CA SER A 174 -17.98 16.86 3.05
C SER A 174 -19.32 16.87 2.31
N SER A 175 -20.38 16.56 3.06
CA SER A 175 -21.76 16.69 2.58
C SER A 175 -22.39 18.03 2.95
N ASN A 176 -21.73 18.81 3.82
CA ASN A 176 -22.20 20.12 4.24
C ASN A 176 -21.01 21.01 4.67
N PRO A 177 -20.55 21.94 3.82
CA PRO A 177 -21.02 22.16 2.44
C PRO A 177 -20.66 20.98 1.53
N ALA A 178 -21.60 20.61 0.65
CA ALA A 178 -21.35 19.62 -0.39
C ALA A 178 -20.41 20.19 -1.47
N VAL A 179 -19.79 19.29 -2.24
CA VAL A 179 -19.03 19.67 -3.44
C VAL A 179 -19.92 20.42 -4.42
N THR A 180 -19.40 21.49 -5.02
CA THR A 180 -20.13 22.30 -6.00
C THR A 180 -19.34 22.48 -7.29
N PHE A 181 -20.07 22.53 -8.39
CA PHE A 181 -19.55 22.77 -9.74
C PHE A 181 -20.30 23.95 -10.35
N GLY A 182 -19.60 24.79 -11.11
CA GLY A 182 -20.20 25.89 -11.87
C GLY A 182 -19.76 25.86 -13.33
N ASP A 183 -20.68 26.06 -14.26
CA ASP A 183 -20.36 26.12 -15.69
C ASP A 183 -19.68 27.44 -16.08
N THR A 184 -19.27 27.58 -17.33
CA THR A 184 -18.69 28.84 -17.85
C THR A 184 -19.68 30.02 -17.86
N ASN A 185 -20.99 29.77 -17.77
CA ASN A 185 -22.02 30.80 -17.62
C ASN A 185 -22.24 31.21 -16.15
N GLY A 186 -21.66 30.48 -15.20
CA GLY A 186 -21.74 30.75 -13.75
C GLY A 186 -22.98 30.15 -13.12
N LEU A 187 -23.61 29.19 -13.79
CA LEU A 187 -24.73 28.42 -13.29
C LEU A 187 -24.20 27.18 -12.57
N SER A 188 -24.88 26.79 -11.49
CA SER A 188 -24.55 25.56 -10.78
C SER A 188 -24.82 24.34 -11.68
N VAL A 189 -23.85 23.43 -11.72
CA VAL A 189 -23.94 22.16 -12.43
C VAL A 189 -24.04 21.05 -11.40
N ALA A 190 -24.94 20.08 -11.64
CA ALA A 190 -25.02 18.90 -10.82
C ALA A 190 -23.76 18.05 -11.03
N GLY A 191 -23.19 17.54 -9.96
CA GLY A 191 -22.04 16.65 -10.02
C GLY A 191 -21.97 15.72 -8.82
N ALA A 192 -20.97 14.87 -8.83
CA ALA A 192 -20.75 13.87 -7.80
C ALA A 192 -19.41 14.05 -7.10
N SER A 193 -19.28 13.47 -5.92
CA SER A 193 -18.02 13.33 -5.20
C SER A 193 -17.81 11.88 -4.79
N TYR A 194 -16.58 11.41 -4.92
CA TYR A 194 -16.20 10.04 -4.60
C TYR A 194 -15.03 10.02 -3.62
N SER A 195 -15.37 9.78 -2.35
CA SER A 195 -14.42 9.58 -1.27
C SER A 195 -13.53 8.36 -1.54
N GLY A 196 -12.29 8.41 -1.06
CA GLY A 196 -11.29 7.37 -1.28
C GLY A 196 -10.75 6.79 0.03
N THR A 197 -10.11 5.64 -0.06
CA THR A 197 -9.38 5.05 1.08
C THR A 197 -7.98 4.65 0.65
N TYR A 198 -6.98 5.01 1.45
CA TYR A 198 -5.62 4.56 1.28
C TYR A 198 -5.35 3.47 2.30
N THR A 199 -5.10 2.25 1.84
CA THR A 199 -4.60 1.17 2.69
C THR A 199 -3.10 1.29 2.75
N LEU A 200 -2.59 1.75 3.88
CA LEU A 200 -1.17 1.74 4.20
C LEU A 200 -0.80 0.31 4.58
N ASP A 201 -0.07 -0.36 3.70
CA ASP A 201 0.49 -1.69 3.92
C ASP A 201 1.80 -1.53 4.71
N ILE A 202 1.79 -1.98 5.97
CA ILE A 202 2.87 -1.73 6.95
C ILE A 202 3.53 -3.04 7.32
N ASN A 203 4.68 -3.33 6.70
CA ASN A 203 5.42 -4.58 6.89
C ASN A 203 5.34 -5.16 8.31
N GLN A 204 4.62 -6.26 8.43
CA GLN A 204 4.46 -7.13 9.56
C GLN A 204 5.72 -7.98 9.78
N LEU A 205 5.89 -8.50 11.00
CA LEU A 205 6.97 -9.45 11.29
C LEU A 205 6.57 -10.87 10.88
N PRO A 206 7.52 -11.71 10.42
CA PRO A 206 7.29 -13.13 10.24
C PRO A 206 6.80 -13.76 11.54
N THR A 207 5.75 -14.58 11.42
CA THR A 207 5.09 -15.24 12.55
C THR A 207 5.61 -16.63 12.83
N ASP A 208 6.21 -17.28 11.84
CA ASP A 208 6.78 -18.62 11.99
C ASP A 208 7.95 -18.85 11.03
N VAL A 209 8.76 -19.86 11.36
CA VAL A 209 9.79 -20.36 10.47
C VAL A 209 9.74 -21.88 10.43
N ALA A 210 9.68 -22.42 9.22
CA ALA A 210 9.60 -23.85 8.95
C ALA A 210 10.87 -24.35 8.27
N PHE A 211 11.15 -25.63 8.47
CA PHE A 211 12.24 -26.35 7.82
C PHE A 211 11.71 -27.62 7.16
N SER A 212 11.99 -27.78 5.87
CA SER A 212 11.68 -28.98 5.11
C SER A 212 12.97 -29.74 4.82
N ARG A 213 13.09 -30.96 5.35
CA ARG A 213 14.27 -31.82 5.08
C ARG A 213 14.24 -32.34 3.65
N ASN A 214 15.40 -32.30 3.01
CA ASN A 214 15.63 -32.93 1.71
C ASN A 214 16.19 -34.35 1.83
N ASP A 215 16.92 -34.66 2.91
CA ASP A 215 17.47 -36.00 3.20
C ASP A 215 16.78 -36.58 4.45
N ALA A 216 15.95 -37.61 4.25
CA ALA A 216 15.25 -38.32 5.32
C ALA A 216 16.18 -39.19 6.18
N ASN A 217 17.36 -39.54 5.67
CA ASN A 217 18.24 -40.55 6.26
C ASN A 217 19.51 -39.97 6.89
N ALA A 218 19.67 -38.64 6.92
CA ALA A 218 20.77 -37.93 7.58
C ALA A 218 22.12 -38.63 7.36
N THR A 219 22.44 -38.94 6.09
CA THR A 219 23.58 -39.79 5.78
C THR A 219 24.86 -39.15 6.28
N GLU A 220 25.48 -39.76 7.29
CA GLU A 220 26.70 -39.28 7.91
C GLU A 220 27.91 -39.50 7.00
N ASN A 221 29.00 -38.77 7.27
CA ASN A 221 30.32 -38.94 6.64
C ASN A 221 30.34 -38.76 5.11
N VAL A 222 29.41 -37.98 4.56
CA VAL A 222 29.46 -37.58 3.16
C VAL A 222 30.33 -36.34 3.04
N SER A 223 31.24 -36.34 2.07
CA SER A 223 32.16 -35.22 1.83
C SER A 223 31.50 -34.09 1.04
N GLY A 224 31.89 -32.86 1.36
CA GLY A 224 31.48 -31.66 0.64
C GLY A 224 30.13 -31.10 1.09
N SER A 225 29.88 -29.85 0.69
CA SER A 225 28.66 -29.14 1.06
C SER A 225 27.42 -29.81 0.46
N ARG A 226 26.45 -30.12 1.32
CA ARG A 226 25.18 -30.75 0.94
C ARG A 226 24.01 -29.94 1.43
N SER A 227 22.95 -29.90 0.62
CA SER A 227 21.64 -29.41 1.06
C SER A 227 21.05 -30.37 2.10
N VAL A 228 20.80 -29.85 3.30
CA VAL A 228 20.11 -30.56 4.38
C VAL A 228 18.60 -30.39 4.22
N GLY A 229 18.18 -29.20 3.77
CA GLY A 229 16.78 -28.86 3.57
C GLY A 229 16.58 -27.38 3.26
N THR A 230 15.32 -26.99 3.10
CA THR A 230 14.92 -25.61 2.82
C THR A 230 14.22 -24.99 4.01
N LEU A 231 14.51 -23.72 4.25
CA LEU A 231 13.88 -22.83 5.21
C LEU A 231 12.78 -22.03 4.51
N SER A 232 11.70 -21.78 5.22
CA SER A 232 10.63 -20.88 4.79
C SER A 232 10.10 -20.13 5.99
N ALA A 233 9.67 -18.89 5.81
CA ALA A 233 8.99 -18.14 6.86
C ALA A 233 7.49 -18.03 6.51
N THR A 234 6.66 -17.96 7.54
CA THR A 234 5.26 -17.58 7.41
C THR A 234 5.15 -16.12 7.80
N ASP A 235 4.80 -15.28 6.84
CA ASP A 235 4.68 -13.84 7.03
C ASP A 235 3.28 -13.39 6.60
N PRO A 236 2.63 -12.47 7.36
CA PRO A 236 1.39 -11.85 6.90
C PRO A 236 1.51 -11.18 5.52
N ASP A 237 2.71 -10.74 5.15
CA ASP A 237 2.97 -9.98 3.93
C ASP A 237 3.49 -10.89 2.82
N GLY A 238 2.58 -11.29 1.93
CA GLY A 238 2.86 -12.31 0.91
C GLY A 238 3.90 -11.90 -0.16
N SER A 239 4.18 -10.61 -0.32
CA SER A 239 5.21 -10.09 -1.22
C SER A 239 6.58 -9.98 -0.56
N ASP A 240 6.68 -10.29 0.73
CA ASP A 240 7.88 -10.00 1.50
C ASP A 240 9.02 -10.98 1.20
N SER A 241 10.26 -10.51 1.37
CA SER A 241 11.45 -11.33 1.16
C SER A 241 12.16 -11.63 2.48
N HIS A 242 12.51 -12.89 2.68
CA HIS A 242 13.11 -13.36 3.92
C HIS A 242 14.57 -13.75 3.72
N THR A 243 15.43 -13.24 4.62
CA THR A 243 16.82 -13.68 4.72
C THR A 243 16.98 -14.51 5.98
N PHE A 244 17.61 -15.68 5.84
CA PHE A 244 17.86 -16.61 6.93
C PHE A 244 19.33 -16.60 7.32
N ALA A 245 19.60 -16.62 8.62
CA ALA A 245 20.95 -16.74 9.17
C ALA A 245 20.96 -17.64 10.40
N LEU A 246 22.08 -18.32 10.61
CA LEU A 246 22.33 -19.10 11.82
C LEU A 246 22.65 -18.17 12.98
N ALA A 247 22.11 -18.46 14.17
CA ALA A 247 22.46 -17.73 15.38
C ALA A 247 23.97 -17.79 15.67
N THR A 248 24.58 -16.65 15.94
CA THR A 248 26.01 -16.52 16.26
C THR A 248 26.33 -16.74 17.73
N THR A 249 25.30 -16.79 18.58
CA THR A 249 25.44 -16.94 20.03
C THR A 249 25.54 -18.40 20.48
N CYS A 250 25.28 -19.37 19.60
CA CYS A 250 25.40 -20.79 19.94
C CYS A 250 26.88 -21.16 20.08
N THR A 251 27.27 -21.66 21.26
CA THR A 251 28.64 -22.03 21.62
C THR A 251 28.68 -23.39 22.31
N GLY A 252 29.87 -24.01 22.35
CA GLY A 252 30.05 -25.32 22.98
C GLY A 252 29.50 -26.47 22.13
N SER A 253 29.02 -27.53 22.77
CA SER A 253 28.57 -28.76 22.08
C SER A 253 27.33 -28.59 21.20
N TRP A 254 26.70 -27.42 21.23
CA TRP A 254 25.51 -27.07 20.45
C TRP A 254 25.77 -25.87 19.53
N ASP A 255 27.03 -25.66 19.15
CA ASP A 255 27.38 -24.65 18.17
C ASP A 255 26.85 -25.00 16.77
N ASN A 256 26.91 -24.02 15.88
CA ASN A 256 26.50 -24.17 14.49
C ASN A 256 27.68 -24.55 13.57
N GLN A 257 28.83 -24.99 14.12
CA GLN A 257 29.99 -25.36 13.31
C GLN A 257 29.68 -26.63 12.50
N GLY A 258 29.88 -26.61 11.19
CA GLY A 258 29.44 -27.72 10.34
C GLY A 258 28.30 -27.34 9.39
N PHE A 259 27.66 -26.19 9.60
CA PHE A 259 26.47 -25.77 8.89
C PHE A 259 26.59 -24.35 8.34
N GLY A 260 25.96 -24.13 7.20
CA GLY A 260 25.79 -22.81 6.58
C GLY A 260 24.37 -22.62 6.09
N VAL A 261 24.04 -21.38 5.74
CA VAL A 261 22.80 -21.05 5.04
C VAL A 261 23.15 -20.35 3.74
N SER A 262 22.61 -20.87 2.64
CA SER A 262 22.72 -20.26 1.31
C SER A 262 21.31 -19.92 0.83
N SER A 263 21.01 -18.62 0.75
CA SER A 263 19.65 -18.10 0.54
C SER A 263 18.67 -18.66 1.58
N ASN A 264 17.85 -19.64 1.21
CA ASN A 264 16.92 -20.34 2.09
C ASN A 264 17.29 -21.82 2.29
N THR A 265 18.48 -22.26 1.89
CA THR A 265 18.90 -23.66 2.02
C THR A 265 19.88 -23.80 3.17
N LEU A 266 19.56 -24.70 4.12
CA LEU A 266 20.51 -25.14 5.13
C LEU A 266 21.48 -26.13 4.48
N THR A 267 22.78 -25.89 4.63
CA THR A 267 23.83 -26.72 4.05
C THR A 267 24.78 -27.24 5.11
N THR A 268 25.42 -28.38 4.87
CA THR A 268 26.66 -28.74 5.56
C THR A 268 27.83 -27.96 4.97
N ASP A 269 28.88 -27.70 5.75
CA ASP A 269 30.07 -26.95 5.33
C ASP A 269 31.36 -27.79 5.24
N ARG A 270 31.25 -29.12 5.44
CA ARG A 270 32.36 -30.09 5.40
C ARG A 270 32.22 -31.10 4.26
#